data_AF-A0A7J7GYN1-F1
#
_entry.id   AF-A0A7J7GYN1-F1
#
_cell.length_a   1.000
_cell.length_b   1.000
_cell.length_c   1.000
_cell.angle_alpha   90.00
_cell.angle_beta   90.00
_cell.angle_gamma   90.00
#
_symmetry.space_group_name_H-M   'P 1'
#
loop_
_entity.id
_entity.type
_entity.pdbx_description
1 polymer ?
#
loop_
_entity_poly.entity_id
_entity_poly.type
_entity_poly.pdbx_seq_one_letter_code
_entity_poly.pdbx_strand_id
1 'polypeptide(L)'
;MVEVRKRDYITCNTSSPIIEHKDGNTKVKLDRSGPFYFINREEGHCDKGQKLIVVVMSAKLIWKLICVLFDIVSQINFKRFVGSSGRP
;
A
#
# COMPACT_ATOMS: atom_id res chain seq x y z
N MET A 1 6.80 -9.34 4.46
CA MET A 1 5.85 -8.95 3.39
C MET A 1 6.64 -8.59 2.14
N VAL A 2 6.07 -8.72 0.95
CA VAL A 2 6.76 -8.40 -0.31
C VAL A 2 5.87 -7.56 -1.23
N GLU A 3 6.46 -6.58 -1.93
CA GLU A 3 5.79 -5.86 -3.02
C GLU A 3 5.83 -6.73 -4.28
N VAL A 4 4.68 -6.86 -4.95
CA VAL A 4 4.53 -7.69 -6.15
C VAL A 4 3.76 -6.95 -7.24
N ARG A 5 3.74 -7.53 -8.45
CA ARG A 5 2.87 -7.05 -9.53
C ARG A 5 1.44 -7.51 -9.29
N LYS A 6 0.49 -6.86 -9.94
CA LYS A 6 -0.94 -7.21 -9.88
C LYS A 6 -1.18 -8.71 -10.16
N ARG A 7 -0.50 -9.29 -11.17
CA ARG A 7 -0.68 -10.72 -11.51
C ARG A 7 -0.32 -11.61 -10.34
N ASP A 8 0.78 -11.30 -9.68
CA ASP A 8 1.37 -12.10 -8.62
C ASP A 8 0.59 -11.93 -7.31
N TYR A 9 0.00 -10.76 -7.09
CA TYR A 9 -0.96 -10.54 -6.01
C TYR A 9 -2.22 -11.40 -6.16
N ILE A 10 -2.71 -11.60 -7.39
CA ILE A 10 -3.91 -12.41 -7.66
C ILE A 10 -3.61 -13.89 -7.47
N THR A 11 -2.48 -14.36 -8.00
CA THR A 11 -2.09 -15.78 -7.94
C THR A 11 -1.32 -16.14 -6.68
N CYS A 12 -1.16 -15.21 -5.73
CA CYS A 12 -0.31 -15.37 -4.56
C CYS A 12 1.12 -15.85 -4.89
N ASN A 13 1.66 -15.40 -6.03
CA ASN A 13 2.99 -15.76 -6.48
C ASN A 13 4.05 -14.90 -5.77
N THR A 14 4.90 -15.55 -5.00
CA THR A 14 5.96 -14.89 -4.20
C THR A 14 7.36 -15.12 -4.78
N SER A 15 7.46 -15.81 -5.93
CA SER A 15 8.74 -16.21 -6.53
C SER A 15 9.51 -15.04 -7.17
N SER A 16 8.83 -13.95 -7.54
CA SER A 16 9.47 -12.79 -8.19
C SER A 16 8.98 -11.47 -7.58
N PRO A 17 9.33 -11.18 -6.32
CA PRO A 17 8.97 -9.92 -5.68
C PRO A 17 9.69 -8.75 -6.34
N ILE A 18 9.02 -7.60 -6.40
CA ILE A 18 9.63 -6.33 -6.82
C ILE A 18 10.56 -5.84 -5.72
N ILE A 19 10.07 -5.90 -4.47
CA ILE A 19 10.82 -5.51 -3.28
C ILE A 19 10.50 -6.50 -2.16
N GLU A 20 11.52 -6.94 -1.43
CA GLU A 20 11.36 -7.75 -0.23
C GLU A 20 11.51 -6.90 1.03
N HIS A 21 10.55 -7.03 1.95
CA HIS A 21 10.59 -6.39 3.26
C HIS A 21 10.73 -7.46 4.34
N LYS A 22 11.94 -7.59 4.88
CA LYS A 22 12.32 -8.64 5.83
C LYS A 22 12.13 -8.25 7.30
N ASP A 23 11.98 -6.96 7.58
CA ASP A 23 11.88 -6.48 8.96
C ASP A 23 10.41 -6.31 9.36
N GLY A 24 10.06 -6.78 10.56
CA GLY A 24 8.70 -6.71 11.11
C GLY A 24 8.14 -5.28 11.24
N ASN A 25 8.97 -4.26 11.07
CA ASN A 25 8.57 -2.86 11.00
C ASN A 25 9.23 -2.14 9.81
N THR A 26 8.93 -2.60 8.59
CA THR A 26 9.52 -2.03 7.37
C THR A 26 8.74 -0.80 6.89
N LYS A 27 9.45 0.32 6.66
CA LYS A 27 8.90 1.50 6.00
C LYS A 27 8.98 1.32 4.48
N VAL A 28 7.83 1.46 3.80
CA VAL A 28 7.74 1.38 2.34
C VAL A 28 7.63 2.78 1.74
N LYS A 29 8.40 3.06 0.67
CA LYS A 29 8.35 4.33 -0.03
C LYS A 29 7.32 4.24 -1.16
N LEU A 30 6.35 5.15 -1.13
CA LEU A 30 5.26 5.25 -2.10
C LEU A 30 5.46 6.51 -2.94
N ASP A 31 6.28 6.40 -3.99
CA ASP A 31 6.81 7.53 -4.76
C ASP A 31 5.99 7.89 -6.02
N ARG A 32 5.16 6.95 -6.48
CA ARG A 32 4.28 7.10 -7.64
C ARG A 32 2.82 7.06 -7.21
N SER A 33 1.98 7.82 -7.91
CA SER A 33 0.53 7.64 -7.80
C SER A 33 0.12 6.33 -8.48
N GLY A 34 -0.85 5.64 -7.89
CA GLY A 34 -1.37 4.37 -8.38
C GLY A 34 -1.33 3.26 -7.33
N PRO A 35 -1.76 2.05 -7.71
CA PRO A 35 -1.83 0.91 -6.80
C PRO A 35 -0.46 0.25 -6.57
N PHE A 36 -0.22 -0.12 -5.32
CA PHE A 36 0.87 -0.98 -4.85
C PHE A 36 0.25 -2.24 -4.25
N TYR A 37 0.87 -3.38 -4.52
CA TYR A 37 0.36 -4.69 -4.11
C TYR A 37 1.36 -5.35 -3.18
N PHE A 38 0.90 -5.72 -2.00
CA PHE A 38 1.72 -6.38 -0.99
C PHE A 38 1.11 -7.73 -0.61
N ILE A 39 1.94 -8.76 -0.51
CA ILE A 39 1.52 -10.09 -0.06
C ILE A 39 2.46 -10.59 1.04
N ASN A 40 1.95 -11.43 1.95
CA ASN A 40 2.83 -12.21 2.81
C ASN A 40 3.46 -13.34 1.99
N ARG A 41 4.78 -13.51 2.14
CA ARG A 41 5.56 -14.55 1.46
C ARG A 41 5.39 -15.92 2.10
N GLU A 42 5.03 -15.96 3.37
CA GLU A 42 4.84 -17.19 4.12
C GLU A 42 3.74 -18.07 3.49
N GLU A 43 4.02 -19.37 3.40
CA GLU A 43 3.18 -20.31 2.65
C GLU A 43 1.76 -20.36 3.20
N GLY A 44 0.77 -20.25 2.31
CA GLY A 44 -0.65 -20.23 2.66
C GLY A 44 -1.15 -18.97 3.37
N HIS A 45 -0.30 -17.99 3.72
CA HIS A 45 -0.75 -16.74 4.35
C HIS A 45 -1.45 -15.81 3.36
N CYS A 46 -0.96 -15.74 2.11
CA CYS A 46 -1.59 -14.95 1.07
C CYS A 46 -3.01 -15.45 0.75
N ASP A 47 -3.19 -16.77 0.65
CA ASP A 47 -4.49 -17.42 0.41
C ASP A 47 -5.47 -17.22 1.57
N LYS A 48 -4.95 -17.17 2.81
CA LYS A 48 -5.72 -16.82 4.01
C LYS A 48 -6.03 -15.32 4.13
N GLY A 49 -5.72 -14.52 3.11
CA GLY A 49 -6.08 -13.11 3.04
C GLY A 49 -5.04 -12.14 3.62
N GLN A 50 -3.82 -12.59 3.94
CA GLN A 50 -2.73 -11.70 4.35
C GLN A 50 -2.09 -11.01 3.15
N LYS A 51 -2.87 -10.14 2.50
CA LYS A 51 -2.48 -9.36 1.34
C LYS A 51 -3.13 -7.98 1.40
N LEU A 52 -2.42 -6.96 0.94
CA LEU A 52 -2.82 -5.55 1.05
C LEU A 52 -2.66 -4.84 -0.29
N ILE A 53 -3.63 -3.99 -0.63
CA ILE A 53 -3.56 -3.06 -1.76
C ILE A 53 -3.50 -1.65 -1.20
N VAL A 54 -2.51 -0.87 -1.61
CA VAL A 54 -2.38 0.54 -1.24
C VAL A 54 -2.47 1.38 -2.50
N VAL A 55 -3.44 2.29 -2.57
CA VAL A 55 -3.63 3.17 -3.72
C VAL A 55 -3.17 4.58 -3.36
N VAL A 56 -2.12 5.05 -4.02
CA VAL A 56 -1.55 6.38 -3.79
C VAL A 56 -2.20 7.37 -4.74
N MET A 57 -2.86 8.40 -4.20
CA MET A 57 -3.50 9.44 -5.00
C MET A 57 -2.57 10.63 -5.21
N SER A 58 -2.53 11.18 -6.43
CA SER A 58 -1.74 12.37 -6.74
C SER A 58 -2.49 13.64 -6.29
N ALA A 59 -1.89 14.39 -5.37
CA ALA A 59 -2.49 15.59 -4.78
C ALA A 59 -2.22 16.85 -5.64
N LYS A 60 -2.66 16.86 -6.90
CA LYS A 60 -2.58 18.06 -7.76
C LYS A 60 -3.89 18.86 -7.70
N LEU A 61 -3.87 19.82 -6.77
CA LEU A 61 -4.72 20.99 -6.55
C LEU A 61 -6.14 20.82 -5.98
N ILE A 62 -7.17 20.44 -6.72
CA ILE A 62 -8.56 20.54 -6.23
C ILE A 62 -8.94 19.45 -5.21
N TRP A 63 -8.33 18.26 -5.34
CA TRP A 63 -8.63 17.11 -4.48
C TRP A 63 -8.00 17.17 -3.09
N LYS A 64 -7.05 18.08 -2.84
CA LYS A 64 -6.47 18.29 -1.50
C LYS A 64 -7.53 18.73 -0.49
N LEU A 65 -8.39 19.68 -0.87
CA LEU A 65 -9.42 20.23 0.01
C LEU A 65 -10.55 19.23 0.30
N ILE A 66 -10.94 18.43 -0.70
CA ILE A 66 -11.95 17.37 -0.55
C ILE A 66 -11.41 16.19 0.27
N CYS A 67 -10.14 15.83 0.11
CA CYS A 67 -9.49 14.82 0.95
C CYS A 67 -9.54 15.16 2.45
N VAL A 68 -9.31 16.44 2.82
CA VAL A 68 -9.34 16.91 4.22
C VAL A 68 -10.75 16.84 4.81
N LEU A 69 -11.78 17.13 4.01
CA LEU A 69 -13.17 17.00 4.44
C LEU A 69 -13.57 15.52 4.62
N PHE A 70 -13.10 14.63 3.74
CA PHE A 70 -13.31 13.19 3.90
C PHE A 70 -12.50 12.60 5.06
N ASP A 71 -11.31 13.13 5.39
CA ASP A 71 -10.54 12.72 6.56
C ASP A 71 -11.30 12.99 7.88
N ILE A 72 -12.01 14.13 7.97
CA ILE A 72 -12.85 14.46 9.14
C ILE A 72 -13.98 13.44 9.33
N VAL A 73 -14.54 12.90 8.24
CA VAL A 73 -15.64 11.92 8.27
C VAL A 73 -15.13 10.47 8.36
N SER A 74 -13.90 10.19 7.92
CA SER A 74 -13.33 8.83 7.81
C SER A 74 -12.52 8.36 9.02
N GLN A 75 -12.39 9.18 10.08
CA GLN A 75 -11.79 8.78 11.38
C GLN A 75 -12.48 7.57 12.05
N ILE A 76 -13.53 7.01 11.44
CA ILE A 76 -14.30 5.90 11.99
C ILE A 76 -13.74 4.52 11.60
N ASN A 77 -13.05 4.27 10.47
CA ASN A 77 -12.57 2.89 10.19
C ASN A 77 -11.45 2.65 9.16
N PHE A 78 -10.73 3.65 8.64
CA PHE A 78 -9.59 3.36 7.74
C PHE A 78 -8.37 4.18 8.11
N LYS A 79 -7.34 3.49 8.61
CA LYS A 79 -6.04 4.04 8.99
C LYS A 79 -5.35 4.60 7.74
N ARG A 80 -5.60 5.88 7.47
CA ARG A 80 -5.04 6.65 6.36
C ARG A 80 -3.51 6.76 6.53
N PHE A 81 -2.76 5.90 5.86
CA PHE A 81 -1.31 6.07 5.69
C PHE A 81 -1.07 7.17 4.65
N VAL A 82 -1.20 8.44 5.06
CA VAL A 82 -0.51 9.54 4.38
C VAL A 82 0.95 9.41 4.78
N GLY A 83 1.72 8.69 3.97
CA GLY A 83 3.18 8.76 4.03
C GLY A 83 3.59 10.16 3.62
N SER A 84 3.97 10.98 4.61
CA SER A 84 4.58 12.29 4.41
C SER A 84 5.76 12.13 3.46
N SER A 85 5.61 12.55 2.20
CA SER A 85 6.72 12.72 1.29
C SER A 85 7.57 13.88 1.82
N GLY A 86 8.53 13.56 2.68
CA GLY A 86 9.64 14.46 2.98
C GLY A 86 10.39 14.75 1.68
N ARG A 87 10.53 16.04 1.36
CA ARG A 87 11.45 16.57 0.37
C ARG A 87 11.86 17.97 0.85
N PRO A 88 13.14 18.40 0.77
CA PRO A 88 14.39 17.66 0.60
C PRO A 88 14.98 17.15 1.92
#